data_AF-A0A293LQD5-F1
#
_entry.id   AF-A0A293LQD5-F1
#
_cell.length_a   1.000
_cell.length_b   1.000
_cell.length_c   1.000
_cell.angle_alpha   90.00
_cell.angle_beta   90.00
_cell.angle_gamma   90.00
#
_symmetry.space_group_name_H-M   'P 1'
#
loop_
_entity.id
_entity.type
_entity.pdbx_description
1 polymer ?
#
loop_
_entity_poly.entity_id
_entity_poly.type
_entity_poly.pdbx_seq_one_letter_code
_entity_poly.pdbx_strand_id
1 'polypeptide(L)'
;MNSATDNPLVFCERGEIISGGNFHGEYPAKALDYLAIGVHELGSMSERRIERLINPAYSELPAFLVQDGGLNSGFMIAHCTAAALVSECKVLCHPASVDSIPTSAGTEDHVSMGGFAARKALQVVQNVERILAIELLCACQAIEFLRPLRTTAPLEAVYKLVRMLVKSWDKDRVMAPDIDAATELLKESRVWDVVKPHIDHFFLVQEEETRMPSPTTSEISVGSITKKRRIDHNEF
;
A
#
# COMPACT_ATOMS: atom_id res chain seq x y z
N MET A 1 21.59 5.06 -5.96
CA MET A 1 21.41 6.53 -5.96
C MET A 1 22.76 7.22 -5.77
N ASN A 2 23.49 6.93 -4.69
CA ASN A 2 24.79 7.56 -4.38
C ASN A 2 25.98 6.66 -4.75
N SER A 3 25.97 6.08 -5.96
CA SER A 3 26.98 5.12 -6.40
C SER A 3 27.66 5.63 -7.67
N ALA A 4 28.97 5.40 -7.81
CA ALA A 4 29.69 5.61 -9.06
C ALA A 4 29.47 4.39 -9.97
N THR A 5 28.59 4.53 -10.97
CA THR A 5 28.16 3.46 -11.87
C THR A 5 28.68 3.64 -13.30
N ASP A 6 29.59 4.59 -13.51
CA ASP A 6 30.31 4.80 -14.76
C ASP A 6 31.47 3.80 -14.90
N ASN A 7 32.04 3.74 -16.10
CA ASN A 7 33.22 2.96 -16.39
C ASN A 7 34.02 3.58 -17.54
N PRO A 8 35.37 3.70 -17.43
CA PRO A 8 36.21 3.30 -16.30
C PRO A 8 36.12 4.25 -15.09
N LEU A 9 36.44 3.75 -13.90
CA LEU A 9 36.51 4.56 -12.68
C LEU A 9 37.86 5.28 -12.58
N VAL A 10 37.83 6.55 -12.15
CA VAL A 10 39.03 7.39 -11.99
C VAL A 10 39.30 7.67 -10.52
N PHE A 11 40.45 7.24 -10.02
CA PHE A 11 40.90 7.46 -8.63
C PHE A 11 42.05 8.46 -8.61
N CYS A 12 41.71 9.76 -8.69
CA CYS A 12 42.68 10.86 -8.83
C CYS A 12 43.77 10.86 -7.76
N GLU A 13 43.41 10.64 -6.49
CA GLU A 13 44.36 10.62 -5.36
C GLU A 13 45.40 9.49 -5.48
N ARG A 14 45.02 8.40 -6.15
CA ARG A 14 45.88 7.25 -6.41
C ARG A 14 46.61 7.36 -7.76
N GLY A 15 46.19 8.29 -8.62
CA GLY A 15 46.67 8.38 -10.01
C GLY A 15 46.28 7.16 -10.87
N GLU A 16 45.18 6.48 -10.54
CA GLU A 16 44.77 5.22 -11.18
C GLU A 16 43.48 5.36 -11.99
N ILE A 17 43.38 4.61 -13.09
CA ILE A 17 42.15 4.41 -13.86
C ILE A 17 41.86 2.91 -13.89
N ILE A 18 40.70 2.49 -13.37
CA ILE A 18 40.33 1.08 -13.19
C ILE A 18 39.08 0.78 -14.00
N SER A 19 39.16 -0.21 -14.89
CA SER A 19 37.99 -0.79 -15.55
C SER A 19 37.29 -1.77 -14.59
N GLY A 20 35.98 -1.61 -14.40
CA GLY A 20 35.15 -2.40 -13.50
C GLY A 20 33.76 -2.68 -14.07
N GLY A 21 32.84 -3.15 -13.21
CA GLY A 21 31.50 -3.59 -13.61
C GLY A 21 30.35 -2.87 -12.90
N ASN A 22 30.58 -1.69 -12.30
CA ASN A 22 29.58 -0.99 -11.49
C ASN A 22 28.34 -0.54 -12.27
N PHE A 23 28.41 -0.49 -13.61
CA PHE A 23 27.25 -0.24 -14.47
C PHE A 23 26.25 -1.40 -14.51
N HIS A 24 26.62 -2.59 -14.03
CA HIS A 24 25.75 -3.77 -14.08
C HIS A 24 24.55 -3.61 -13.12
N GLY A 25 23.38 -3.33 -13.69
CA GLY A 25 22.14 -2.99 -12.97
C GLY A 25 21.44 -4.12 -12.21
N GLU A 26 22.12 -5.19 -11.82
CA GLU A 26 21.48 -6.36 -11.18
C GLU A 26 20.86 -6.00 -9.82
N TYR A 27 21.57 -5.19 -9.04
CA TYR A 27 21.13 -4.73 -7.72
C TYR A 27 19.76 -4.04 -7.78
N PRO A 28 19.58 -2.95 -8.56
CA PRO A 28 18.26 -2.34 -8.66
C PRO A 28 17.23 -3.25 -9.37
N ALA A 29 17.64 -4.07 -10.34
CA ALA A 29 16.72 -4.98 -11.04
C ALA A 29 16.04 -5.96 -10.07
N LYS A 30 16.83 -6.65 -9.24
CA LYS A 30 16.33 -7.58 -8.20
C LYS A 30 15.44 -6.86 -7.18
N ALA A 31 15.88 -5.70 -6.69
CA ALA A 31 15.12 -4.92 -5.72
C ALA A 31 13.73 -4.52 -6.25
N LEU A 32 13.64 -4.11 -7.52
CA LEU A 32 12.39 -3.70 -8.16
C LEU A 32 11.46 -4.89 -8.45
N ASP A 33 12.01 -6.07 -8.78
CA ASP A 33 11.21 -7.29 -8.88
C ASP A 33 10.59 -7.67 -7.53
N TYR A 34 11.36 -7.61 -6.44
CA TYR A 34 10.82 -7.85 -5.09
C TYR A 34 9.81 -6.79 -4.66
N LEU A 35 10.04 -5.52 -5.02
CA LEU A 35 9.08 -4.45 -4.76
C LEU A 35 7.74 -4.72 -5.44
N ALA A 36 7.74 -5.15 -6.71
CA ALA A 36 6.52 -5.49 -7.43
C ALA A 36 5.73 -6.59 -6.71
N ILE A 37 6.42 -7.65 -6.25
CA ILE A 37 5.80 -8.75 -5.50
C ILE A 37 5.22 -8.26 -4.18
N GLY A 38 5.99 -7.49 -3.41
CA GLY A 38 5.56 -7.00 -2.10
C GLY A 38 4.38 -6.03 -2.17
N VAL A 39 4.39 -5.10 -3.13
CA VAL A 39 3.30 -4.12 -3.31
C VAL A 39 2.03 -4.80 -3.83
N HIS A 40 2.15 -5.78 -4.73
CA HIS A 40 1.01 -6.53 -5.26
C HIS A 40 0.12 -7.10 -4.16
N GLU A 41 0.71 -7.66 -3.10
CA GLU A 41 -0.03 -8.26 -1.99
C GLU A 41 -0.92 -7.27 -1.23
N LEU A 42 -0.53 -5.99 -1.17
CA LEU A 42 -1.40 -4.94 -0.61
C LEU A 42 -2.71 -4.81 -1.39
N GLY A 43 -2.62 -4.80 -2.73
CA GLY A 43 -3.77 -4.79 -3.61
C GLY A 43 -4.58 -6.07 -3.55
N SER A 44 -3.92 -7.24 -3.54
CA SER A 44 -4.56 -8.55 -3.40
C SER A 44 -5.42 -8.63 -2.13
N MET A 45 -4.87 -8.20 -0.99
CA MET A 45 -5.61 -8.20 0.28
C MET A 45 -6.71 -7.12 0.32
N SER A 46 -6.45 -5.94 -0.23
CA SER A 46 -7.44 -4.86 -0.36
C SER A 46 -8.67 -5.31 -1.16
N GLU A 47 -8.45 -5.98 -2.28
CA GLU A 47 -9.52 -6.47 -3.15
C GLU A 47 -10.41 -7.51 -2.45
N ARG A 48 -9.85 -8.36 -1.58
CA ARG A 48 -10.64 -9.26 -0.72
C ARG A 48 -11.49 -8.49 0.30
N ARG A 49 -11.02 -7.34 0.82
CA ARG A 49 -11.83 -6.49 1.70
C ARG A 49 -12.95 -5.77 0.94
N ILE A 50 -12.70 -5.37 -0.31
CA ILE A 50 -13.75 -4.86 -1.22
C ILE A 50 -14.85 -5.91 -1.39
N GLU A 51 -14.48 -7.15 -1.70
CA GLU A 51 -15.44 -8.26 -1.84
C GLU A 51 -16.32 -8.41 -0.59
N ARG A 52 -15.70 -8.40 0.61
CA ARG A 52 -16.43 -8.49 1.87
C ARG A 52 -17.40 -7.33 2.09
N LEU A 53 -17.08 -6.11 1.65
CA LEU A 53 -17.95 -4.95 1.81
C LEU A 53 -19.20 -5.04 0.92
N ILE A 54 -19.02 -5.46 -0.34
CA ILE A 54 -20.10 -5.49 -1.32
C ILE A 54 -21.00 -6.73 -1.20
N ASN A 55 -20.51 -7.80 -0.55
CA ASN A 55 -21.22 -9.06 -0.46
C ASN A 55 -22.17 -9.08 0.76
N PRO A 56 -23.50 -9.12 0.55
CA PRO A 56 -24.47 -9.07 1.65
C PRO A 56 -24.40 -10.28 2.59
N ALA A 57 -23.79 -11.39 2.16
CA ALA A 57 -23.57 -12.56 3.02
C ALA A 57 -22.50 -12.32 4.09
N TYR A 58 -21.64 -11.30 3.92
CA TYR A 58 -20.53 -11.00 4.84
C TYR A 58 -20.63 -9.62 5.48
N SER A 59 -21.22 -8.64 4.80
CA SER A 59 -21.18 -7.24 5.22
C SER A 59 -22.29 -6.83 6.19
N GLU A 60 -23.41 -7.54 6.21
CA GLU A 60 -24.67 -7.08 6.84
C GLU A 60 -25.15 -5.73 6.26
N LEU A 61 -24.67 -5.35 5.07
CA LEU A 61 -25.04 -4.13 4.35
C LEU A 61 -25.86 -4.48 3.09
N PRO A 62 -26.55 -3.50 2.49
CA PRO A 62 -27.17 -3.69 1.19
C PRO A 62 -26.17 -4.20 0.15
N ALA A 63 -26.61 -5.16 -0.67
CA ALA A 63 -25.78 -5.75 -1.71
C ALA A 63 -25.17 -4.67 -2.62
N PHE A 64 -23.87 -4.77 -2.88
CA PHE A 64 -23.12 -3.81 -3.69
C PHE A 64 -23.16 -2.35 -3.21
N LEU A 65 -23.49 -2.15 -1.92
CA LEU A 65 -23.49 -0.85 -1.24
C LEU A 65 -24.40 0.20 -1.91
N VAL A 66 -25.58 -0.21 -2.35
CA VAL A 66 -26.59 0.67 -2.95
C VAL A 66 -28.00 0.34 -2.47
N GLN A 67 -28.88 1.36 -2.42
CA GLN A 67 -30.31 1.16 -2.18
C GLN A 67 -31.01 0.73 -3.48
N ASP A 68 -32.23 0.19 -3.36
CA ASP A 68 -33.04 -0.25 -4.51
C ASP A 68 -32.28 -1.21 -5.45
N GLY A 69 -31.63 -2.21 -4.84
CA GLY A 69 -30.90 -3.25 -5.56
C GLY A 69 -31.80 -3.95 -6.58
N GLY A 70 -31.26 -4.18 -7.78
CA GLY A 70 -32.01 -4.72 -8.93
C GLY A 70 -32.34 -3.66 -9.99
N LEU A 71 -32.48 -2.39 -9.58
CA LEU A 71 -32.44 -1.24 -10.50
C LEU A 71 -31.06 -0.60 -10.55
N ASN A 72 -30.36 -0.60 -9.40
CA ASN A 72 -28.98 -0.11 -9.28
C ASN A 72 -28.02 -1.28 -9.04
N SER A 73 -26.82 -1.15 -9.59
CA SER A 73 -25.71 -2.10 -9.45
C SER A 73 -24.64 -1.64 -8.45
N GLY A 74 -24.63 -0.36 -8.07
CA GLY A 74 -23.72 0.14 -7.05
C GLY A 74 -22.25 -0.10 -7.38
N PHE A 75 -21.51 -0.64 -6.41
CA PHE A 75 -20.07 -0.89 -6.52
C PHE A 75 -19.71 -2.22 -7.21
N MET A 76 -20.67 -2.93 -7.79
CA MET A 76 -20.44 -4.23 -8.44
C MET A 76 -19.32 -4.17 -9.48
N ILE A 77 -19.37 -3.21 -10.42
CA ILE A 77 -18.37 -3.10 -11.49
C ILE A 77 -17.06 -2.45 -10.99
N ALA A 78 -17.12 -1.61 -9.96
CA ALA A 78 -15.91 -1.09 -9.32
C ALA A 78 -15.06 -2.25 -8.74
N HIS A 79 -15.72 -3.25 -8.15
CA HIS A 79 -15.02 -4.47 -7.70
C HIS A 79 -14.46 -5.28 -8.86
N CYS A 80 -15.17 -5.43 -9.99
CA CYS A 80 -14.61 -6.05 -11.19
C CYS A 80 -13.33 -5.35 -11.67
N THR A 81 -13.30 -4.01 -11.63
CA THR A 81 -12.09 -3.24 -11.94
C THR A 81 -10.95 -3.57 -10.96
N ALA A 82 -11.20 -3.59 -9.66
CA ALA A 82 -10.18 -3.96 -8.67
C ALA A 82 -9.65 -5.39 -8.90
N ALA A 83 -10.53 -6.36 -9.13
CA ALA A 83 -10.18 -7.74 -9.40
C ALA A 83 -9.35 -7.89 -10.69
N ALA A 84 -9.69 -7.15 -11.75
CA ALA A 84 -8.93 -7.15 -13.00
C ALA A 84 -7.51 -6.60 -12.80
N LEU A 85 -7.35 -5.50 -12.05
CA LEU A 85 -6.05 -4.92 -11.72
C LEU A 85 -5.19 -5.87 -10.89
N VAL A 86 -5.76 -6.54 -9.88
CA VAL A 86 -5.05 -7.59 -9.12
C VAL A 86 -4.60 -8.72 -10.05
N SER A 87 -5.47 -9.16 -10.97
CA SER A 87 -5.15 -10.23 -11.91
C SER A 87 -4.02 -9.85 -12.87
N GLU A 88 -4.00 -8.61 -13.37
CA GLU A 88 -2.91 -8.11 -14.20
C GLU A 88 -1.58 -8.08 -13.41
N CYS A 89 -1.62 -7.61 -12.15
CA CYS A 89 -0.44 -7.58 -11.30
C CYS A 89 0.20 -8.96 -11.08
N LYS A 90 -0.57 -10.05 -11.10
CA LYS A 90 -0.01 -11.42 -11.00
C LYS A 90 0.98 -11.72 -12.12
N VAL A 91 0.69 -11.27 -13.35
CA VAL A 91 1.61 -11.42 -14.49
C VAL A 91 2.83 -10.52 -14.30
N LEU A 92 2.62 -9.26 -13.87
CA LEU A 92 3.70 -8.30 -13.63
C LEU A 92 4.63 -8.71 -12.48
N CYS A 93 4.20 -9.61 -11.60
CA CYS A 93 5.02 -10.16 -10.52
C CYS A 93 6.08 -11.16 -11.00
N HIS A 94 6.02 -11.63 -12.26
CA HIS A 94 7.11 -12.44 -12.79
C HIS A 94 8.40 -11.60 -12.82
N PRO A 95 9.53 -12.10 -12.25
CA PRO A 95 10.75 -11.31 -12.15
C PRO A 95 11.35 -11.11 -13.54
N ALA A 96 11.66 -9.86 -13.91
CA ALA A 96 12.34 -9.59 -15.18
C ALA A 96 13.84 -9.88 -15.09
N SER A 97 14.43 -9.72 -13.90
CA SER A 97 15.85 -9.91 -13.62
C SER A 97 16.32 -11.37 -13.64
N VAL A 98 15.45 -12.35 -13.94
CA VAL A 98 15.86 -13.75 -14.12
C VAL A 98 16.27 -14.05 -15.57
N ASP A 99 15.99 -13.13 -16.49
CA ASP A 99 16.39 -13.24 -17.88
C ASP A 99 17.70 -12.50 -18.15
N SER A 100 18.51 -13.03 -19.06
CA SER A 100 19.75 -12.43 -19.55
C SER A 100 20.01 -12.95 -20.96
N ILE A 101 20.12 -12.02 -21.91
CA ILE A 101 20.38 -12.33 -23.32
C ILE A 101 21.70 -11.64 -23.69
N PRO A 102 22.75 -12.41 -24.04
CA PRO A 102 24.04 -11.86 -24.41
C PRO A 102 23.96 -10.88 -25.59
N THR A 103 24.67 -9.77 -25.48
CA THR A 103 24.82 -8.77 -26.54
C THR A 103 26.28 -8.58 -26.92
N SER A 104 26.53 -7.80 -27.97
CA SER A 104 27.88 -7.35 -28.35
C SER A 104 28.88 -8.50 -28.59
N ALA A 105 28.42 -9.53 -29.30
CA ALA A 105 29.19 -10.72 -29.67
C ALA A 105 29.88 -11.43 -28.48
N GLY A 106 29.24 -11.42 -27.30
CA GLY A 106 29.75 -12.07 -26.08
C GLY A 106 30.62 -11.17 -25.20
N THR A 107 30.74 -9.88 -25.52
CA THR A 107 31.38 -8.90 -24.61
C THR A 107 30.46 -8.56 -23.43
N GLU A 108 29.15 -8.48 -23.69
CA GLU A 108 28.12 -8.25 -22.68
C GLU A 108 27.33 -9.55 -22.52
N ASP A 109 27.98 -10.56 -21.94
CA ASP A 109 27.46 -11.93 -21.86
C ASP A 109 26.46 -12.16 -20.72
N HIS A 110 26.40 -11.24 -19.75
CA HIS A 110 25.41 -11.23 -18.67
C HIS A 110 24.85 -9.82 -18.45
N VAL A 111 23.53 -9.68 -18.38
CA VAL A 111 22.82 -8.41 -18.17
C VAL A 111 21.65 -8.59 -17.23
N SER A 112 21.14 -7.48 -16.68
CA SER A 112 20.16 -7.50 -15.58
C SER A 112 18.69 -7.44 -15.99
N MET A 113 18.39 -7.05 -17.23
CA MET A 113 17.03 -6.73 -17.69
C MET A 113 16.25 -5.74 -16.78
N GLY A 114 16.96 -4.93 -15.97
CA GLY A 114 16.38 -4.06 -14.95
C GLY A 114 15.46 -2.96 -15.48
N GLY A 115 15.56 -2.62 -16.77
CA GLY A 115 14.67 -1.66 -17.41
C GLY A 115 13.19 -2.08 -17.41
N PHE A 116 12.89 -3.38 -17.56
CA PHE A 116 11.51 -3.86 -17.44
C PHE A 116 11.09 -4.05 -15.98
N ALA A 117 12.03 -4.47 -15.10
CA ALA A 117 11.78 -4.56 -13.66
C ALA A 117 11.28 -3.22 -13.09
N ALA A 118 11.92 -2.10 -13.46
CA ALA A 118 11.48 -0.76 -13.04
C ALA A 118 10.09 -0.38 -13.55
N ARG A 119 9.83 -0.57 -14.85
CA ARG A 119 8.56 -0.20 -15.47
C ARG A 119 7.38 -1.00 -14.90
N LYS A 120 7.54 -2.31 -14.73
CA LYS A 120 6.47 -3.16 -14.19
C LYS A 120 6.25 -2.91 -12.70
N ALA A 121 7.29 -2.60 -11.92
CA ALA A 121 7.13 -2.22 -10.52
C ALA A 121 6.29 -0.94 -10.38
N LEU A 122 6.54 0.07 -11.22
CA LEU A 122 5.72 1.28 -11.25
C LEU A 122 4.26 0.99 -11.63
N GLN A 123 4.04 0.15 -12.65
CA GLN A 123 2.68 -0.24 -13.05
C GLN A 123 1.93 -0.96 -11.92
N VAL A 124 2.60 -1.84 -11.17
CA VAL A 124 2.00 -2.51 -10.01
C VAL A 124 1.59 -1.50 -8.95
N VAL A 125 2.45 -0.53 -8.62
CA VAL A 125 2.10 0.54 -7.66
C VAL A 125 0.86 1.31 -8.12
N GLN A 126 0.81 1.73 -9.39
CA GLN A 126 -0.33 2.46 -9.96
C GLN A 126 -1.63 1.65 -9.93
N ASN A 127 -1.55 0.35 -10.19
CA ASN A 127 -2.71 -0.55 -10.09
C ASN A 127 -3.19 -0.67 -8.64
N VAL A 128 -2.26 -0.81 -7.69
CA VAL A 128 -2.58 -0.90 -6.25
C VAL A 128 -3.16 0.41 -5.70
N GLU A 129 -2.68 1.57 -6.14
CA GLU A 129 -3.27 2.88 -5.80
C GLU A 129 -4.77 2.93 -6.16
N ARG A 130 -5.13 2.48 -7.36
CA ARG A 130 -6.54 2.42 -7.81
C ARG A 130 -7.37 1.40 -7.01
N ILE A 131 -6.79 0.24 -6.69
CA ILE A 131 -7.47 -0.77 -5.86
C ILE A 131 -7.79 -0.17 -4.47
N LEU A 132 -6.81 0.48 -3.83
CA LEU A 132 -7.00 1.15 -2.54
C LEU A 132 -8.01 2.29 -2.62
N ALA A 133 -8.05 3.04 -3.73
CA ALA A 133 -9.05 4.07 -3.96
C ALA A 133 -10.48 3.49 -3.99
N ILE A 134 -10.67 2.36 -4.68
CA ILE A 134 -11.96 1.67 -4.73
C ILE A 134 -12.36 1.16 -3.34
N GLU A 135 -11.42 0.59 -2.59
CA GLU A 135 -11.67 0.17 -1.20
C GLU A 135 -12.10 1.34 -0.32
N LEU A 136 -11.40 2.47 -0.41
CA LEU A 136 -11.72 3.69 0.34
C LEU A 136 -13.14 4.19 0.02
N LEU A 137 -13.54 4.18 -1.25
CA LEU A 137 -14.88 4.57 -1.68
C LEU A 137 -15.95 3.61 -1.13
N CYS A 138 -15.73 2.30 -1.25
CA CYS A 138 -16.61 1.28 -0.68
C CYS A 138 -16.76 1.45 0.85
N ALA A 139 -15.65 1.66 1.57
CA ALA A 139 -15.67 1.85 3.01
C ALA A 139 -16.42 3.13 3.41
N CYS A 140 -16.20 4.24 2.70
CA CYS A 140 -16.95 5.48 2.94
C CYS A 140 -18.44 5.32 2.66
N GLN A 141 -18.80 4.56 1.63
CA GLN A 141 -20.21 4.24 1.33
C GLN A 141 -20.83 3.35 2.40
N ALA A 142 -20.10 2.34 2.89
CA ALA A 142 -20.55 1.49 3.99
C ALA A 142 -20.87 2.32 5.26
N ILE A 143 -20.06 3.33 5.56
CA ILE A 143 -20.31 4.25 6.68
C ILE A 143 -21.65 4.99 6.52
N GLU A 144 -22.10 5.31 5.30
CA GLU A 144 -23.41 5.94 5.08
C GLU A 144 -24.57 5.07 5.58
N PHE A 145 -24.52 3.78 5.27
CA PHE A 145 -25.56 2.83 5.67
C PHE A 145 -25.61 2.57 7.17
N LEU A 146 -24.51 2.86 7.87
CA LEU A 146 -24.40 2.68 9.32
C LEU A 146 -24.78 3.94 10.10
N ARG A 147 -25.09 5.07 9.43
CA ARG A 147 -25.57 6.26 10.14
C ARG A 147 -26.86 5.95 10.91
N PRO A 148 -27.03 6.46 12.14
CA PRO A 148 -26.29 7.57 12.78
C PRO A 148 -25.02 7.17 13.55
N LEU A 149 -24.53 5.93 13.45
CA LEU A 149 -23.27 5.52 14.08
C LEU A 149 -22.10 6.37 13.55
N ARG A 150 -21.07 6.52 14.39
CA ARG A 150 -19.83 7.23 14.07
C ARG A 150 -18.63 6.35 14.32
N THR A 151 -17.63 6.48 13.46
CA THR A 151 -16.33 5.83 13.64
C THR A 151 -15.38 6.73 14.45
N THR A 152 -14.11 6.36 14.59
CA THR A 152 -13.11 7.12 15.31
C THR A 152 -12.84 8.48 14.65
N ALA A 153 -12.34 9.44 15.42
CA ALA A 153 -12.02 10.79 14.94
C ALA A 153 -11.16 10.83 13.66
N PRO A 154 -10.03 10.10 13.54
CA PRO A 154 -9.24 10.10 12.31
C PRO A 154 -10.00 9.53 11.10
N LEU A 155 -10.80 8.47 11.29
CA LEU A 155 -11.55 7.86 10.20
C LEU A 155 -12.74 8.73 9.76
N GLU A 156 -13.40 9.43 10.69
CA GLU A 156 -14.41 10.44 10.33
C GLU A 156 -13.80 11.62 9.56
N ALA A 157 -12.56 12.00 9.86
CA ALA A 157 -11.85 13.04 9.10
C ALA A 157 -11.55 12.60 7.66
N VAL A 158 -11.10 11.35 7.48
CA VAL A 158 -10.92 10.74 6.14
C VAL A 158 -12.24 10.64 5.40
N TYR A 159 -13.30 10.16 6.04
CA TYR A 159 -14.64 10.07 5.45
C TYR A 159 -15.12 11.46 4.97
N LYS A 160 -14.98 12.50 5.80
CA LYS A 160 -15.33 13.88 5.41
C LYS A 160 -14.51 14.37 4.22
N LEU A 161 -13.21 14.10 4.22
CA LEU A 161 -12.31 14.48 3.12
C LEU A 161 -12.76 13.84 1.80
N VAL A 162 -13.10 12.55 1.81
CA VAL A 162 -13.63 11.86 0.62
C VAL A 162 -14.97 12.47 0.20
N ARG A 163 -15.88 12.74 1.14
CA ARG A 163 -17.21 13.30 0.85
C ARG A 163 -17.22 14.73 0.32
N MET A 164 -16.15 15.48 0.55
CA MET A 164 -15.96 16.79 -0.09
C MET A 164 -15.73 16.69 -1.60
N LEU A 165 -15.22 15.57 -2.10
CA LEU A 165 -14.93 15.36 -3.53
C LEU A 165 -15.92 14.41 -4.19
N VAL A 166 -16.30 13.34 -3.50
CA VAL A 166 -17.13 12.25 -4.02
C VAL A 166 -18.39 12.12 -3.17
N LYS A 167 -19.54 12.40 -3.78
CA LYS A 167 -20.85 12.27 -3.14
C LYS A 167 -21.14 10.81 -2.76
N SER A 168 -21.99 10.60 -1.76
CA SER A 168 -22.53 9.27 -1.44
C SER A 168 -23.18 8.64 -2.68
N TRP A 169 -23.20 7.32 -2.74
CA TRP A 169 -23.81 6.57 -3.84
C TRP A 169 -25.28 6.30 -3.53
N ASP A 170 -26.15 7.20 -3.98
CA ASP A 170 -27.60 7.10 -3.84
C ASP A 170 -28.22 6.28 -4.98
N LYS A 171 -27.82 6.59 -6.21
CA LYS A 171 -28.24 5.93 -7.46
C LYS A 171 -27.05 5.77 -8.39
N ASP A 172 -27.19 4.87 -9.36
CA ASP A 172 -26.13 4.63 -10.33
C ASP A 172 -25.79 5.89 -11.13
N ARG A 173 -24.49 6.15 -11.21
CA ARG A 173 -23.86 7.17 -12.04
C ARG A 173 -22.55 6.62 -12.61
N VAL A 174 -21.88 7.42 -13.44
CA VAL A 174 -20.56 7.03 -13.93
C VAL A 174 -19.58 7.00 -12.76
N MET A 175 -19.04 5.80 -12.46
CA MET A 175 -18.14 5.55 -11.33
C MET A 175 -16.70 6.02 -11.59
N ALA A 176 -16.25 6.03 -12.85
CA ALA A 176 -14.87 6.30 -13.19
C ALA A 176 -14.34 7.66 -12.65
N PRO A 177 -15.07 8.79 -12.77
CA PRO A 177 -14.65 10.05 -12.18
C PRO A 177 -14.46 10.01 -10.66
N ASP A 178 -15.25 9.21 -9.95
CA ASP A 178 -15.16 9.08 -8.49
C ASP A 178 -13.93 8.25 -8.10
N ILE A 179 -13.65 7.16 -8.83
CA ILE A 179 -12.42 6.36 -8.66
C ILE A 179 -11.19 7.21 -8.96
N ASP A 180 -11.20 7.98 -10.04
CA ASP A 180 -10.09 8.86 -10.42
C ASP A 180 -9.86 9.93 -9.34
N ALA A 181 -10.93 10.58 -8.84
CA ALA A 181 -10.83 11.57 -7.77
C ALA A 181 -10.28 10.98 -6.47
N ALA A 182 -10.71 9.78 -6.08
CA ALA A 182 -10.18 9.08 -4.92
C ALA A 182 -8.71 8.64 -5.11
N THR A 183 -8.34 8.24 -6.33
CA THR A 183 -6.96 7.87 -6.68
C THR A 183 -6.03 9.08 -6.57
N GLU A 184 -6.41 10.23 -7.12
CA GLU A 184 -5.59 11.45 -7.00
C GLU A 184 -5.47 11.91 -5.55
N LEU A 185 -6.53 11.78 -4.74
CA LEU A 185 -6.50 12.10 -3.31
C LEU A 185 -5.45 11.25 -2.55
N LEU A 186 -5.33 9.97 -2.89
CA LEU A 186 -4.29 9.09 -2.34
C LEU A 186 -2.89 9.50 -2.82
N LYS A 187 -2.71 9.76 -4.12
CA LYS A 187 -1.42 10.17 -4.71
C LYS A 187 -0.91 11.51 -4.18
N GLU A 188 -1.81 12.45 -3.91
CA GLU A 188 -1.51 13.73 -3.27
C GLU A 188 -1.21 13.60 -1.77
N SER A 189 -1.23 12.38 -1.21
CA SER A 189 -1.01 12.10 0.22
C SER A 189 -2.01 12.77 1.17
N ARG A 190 -3.14 13.27 0.66
CA ARG A 190 -4.13 14.02 1.46
C ARG A 190 -4.80 13.17 2.54
N VAL A 191 -5.02 11.87 2.27
CA VAL A 191 -5.48 10.94 3.32
C VAL A 191 -4.46 10.84 4.45
N TRP A 192 -3.19 10.67 4.08
CA TRP A 192 -2.09 10.56 5.05
C TRP A 192 -1.98 11.81 5.90
N ASP A 193 -1.98 12.99 5.28
CA ASP A 193 -1.85 14.26 5.99
C ASP A 193 -2.97 14.50 7.01
N VAL A 194 -4.19 14.06 6.71
CA VAL A 194 -5.33 14.15 7.64
C VAL A 194 -5.15 13.25 8.85
N VAL A 195 -4.60 12.04 8.68
CA VAL A 195 -4.45 11.09 9.79
C VAL A 195 -3.10 11.21 10.51
N LYS A 196 -2.09 11.82 9.88
CA LYS A 196 -0.72 11.89 10.39
C LYS A 196 -0.65 12.45 11.83
N PRO A 197 -1.33 13.56 12.20
CA PRO A 197 -1.28 14.05 13.58
C PRO A 197 -1.81 13.05 14.60
N HIS A 198 -2.82 12.24 14.22
CA HIS A 198 -3.37 11.19 15.06
C HIS A 198 -2.41 10.01 15.20
N ILE A 199 -1.70 9.64 14.12
CA ILE A 199 -0.69 8.58 14.13
C ILE A 199 0.53 8.99 14.94
N ASP A 200 1.04 10.22 14.74
CA ASP A 200 2.16 10.76 15.52
C ASP A 200 1.82 10.75 17.02
N HIS A 201 0.61 11.18 17.39
CA HIS A 201 0.14 11.13 18.77
C HIS A 201 0.06 9.70 19.32
N PHE A 202 -0.45 8.75 18.54
CA PHE A 202 -0.52 7.34 18.93
C PHE A 202 0.86 6.76 19.31
N PHE A 203 1.90 7.07 18.53
CA PHE A 203 3.26 6.59 18.82
C PHE A 203 3.95 7.34 19.97
N LEU A 204 3.55 8.57 20.25
CA LEU A 204 4.11 9.35 21.38
C LEU A 204 3.55 8.90 22.74
N VAL A 205 2.30 8.42 22.81
CA VAL A 205 1.61 8.07 24.06
C VAL A 205 1.84 6.61 24.49
N GLN A 206 2.56 5.80 23.69
CA GLN A 206 2.80 4.37 23.94
C GLN A 206 3.74 4.03 25.13
N GLU A 207 3.90 4.91 26.14
CA GLU A 207 4.70 4.61 27.33
C GLU A 207 4.03 3.55 28.25
N GLU A 208 2.72 3.29 28.14
CA GLU A 208 2.07 2.18 28.83
C GLU A 208 1.88 0.96 27.91
N GLU A 209 2.52 -0.15 28.27
CA GLU A 209 2.43 -1.42 27.57
C GLU A 209 1.00 -1.99 27.64
N THR A 210 0.22 -1.78 26.56
CA THR A 210 -1.18 -2.22 26.42
C THR A 210 -1.34 -3.53 25.66
N ARG A 211 -0.24 -4.24 25.38
CA ARG A 211 -0.29 -5.54 24.70
C ARG A 211 -1.05 -6.53 25.56
N MET A 212 -2.23 -6.94 25.10
CA MET A 212 -2.92 -8.10 25.64
C MET A 212 -2.06 -9.34 25.34
N PRO A 213 -1.68 -10.15 26.36
CA PRO A 213 -0.89 -11.34 26.12
C PRO A 213 -1.66 -12.29 25.20
N SER A 214 -1.02 -12.72 24.11
CA SER A 214 -1.62 -13.69 23.20
C SER A 214 -1.69 -15.06 23.91
N PRO A 215 -2.82 -15.78 23.82
CA PRO A 215 -2.94 -17.13 24.39
C PRO A 215 -1.97 -18.15 23.75
N THR A 216 -1.31 -17.79 22.64
CA THR A 216 -0.28 -18.60 21.96
C THR A 216 1.15 -18.12 22.20
N THR A 217 1.36 -17.06 22.96
CA THR A 217 2.72 -16.59 23.29
C THR A 217 3.31 -17.46 24.40
N SER A 218 4.38 -18.19 24.10
CA SER A 218 5.23 -18.81 25.10
C SER A 218 6.31 -17.81 25.53
N GLU A 219 6.23 -17.36 26.79
CA GLU A 219 7.28 -16.53 27.39
C GLU A 219 8.41 -17.41 27.93
N ILE A 220 9.65 -17.11 27.54
CA ILE A 220 10.84 -17.65 28.21
C ILE A 220 11.10 -16.75 29.40
N SER A 221 10.97 -17.28 30.63
CA SER A 221 11.24 -16.49 31.84
C SER A 221 12.73 -16.17 31.95
N VAL A 222 13.14 -14.99 31.51
CA VAL A 222 14.44 -14.43 31.90
C VAL A 222 14.20 -13.59 33.15
N GLY A 223 14.73 -14.06 34.28
CA GLY A 223 14.48 -13.48 35.61
C GLY A 223 14.71 -11.96 35.64
N SER A 224 13.69 -11.23 36.06
CA SER A 224 13.74 -9.76 36.12
C SER A 224 14.71 -9.28 37.20
N ILE A 225 15.71 -8.49 36.83
CA ILE A 225 16.35 -7.55 37.75
C ILE A 225 15.60 -6.22 37.60
N THR A 226 14.50 -6.06 38.33
CA THR A 226 13.81 -4.77 38.45
C THR A 226 14.34 -4.00 39.65
N LYS A 227 15.22 -3.03 39.41
CA LYS A 227 15.44 -1.93 40.36
C LYS A 227 14.18 -1.05 40.36
N LYS A 228 13.30 -1.24 41.35
CA LYS A 228 12.21 -0.30 41.66
C LYS A 228 12.81 1.08 41.93
N ARG A 229 12.61 2.04 41.01
CA ARG A 229 12.69 3.47 41.35
C ARG A 229 11.34 3.87 41.93
N ARG A 230 11.36 4.29 43.19
CA ARG A 230 10.23 4.86 43.92
C ARG A 230 10.07 6.29 43.42
N ILE A 231 8.91 6.62 42.85
CA ILE A 231 8.50 8.01 42.60
C ILE A 231 7.57 8.37 43.75
N ASP A 232 7.98 9.33 44.56
CA ASP A 232 7.14 9.91 45.61
C ASP A 232 6.12 10.84 44.96
N HIS A 233 4.84 10.62 45.29
CA HIS A 233 3.78 11.59 45.02
C HIS A 233 3.71 12.59 46.17
N ASN A 234 4.02 13.85 45.86
CA ASN A 234 3.75 15.09 46.60
C ASN A 234 4.03 16.19 45.55
N GLU A 235 3.14 17.07 45.12
CA GLU A 235 2.14 17.90 45.81
C GLU A 235 1.12 18.43 44.78
N PHE A 236 -0.13 18.59 45.26
CA PHE A 236 -1.26 19.47 44.84
C PHE A 236 -1.47 19.86 43.37
#